data_AF-A0A6J8EBZ5-F1
#
_entry.id   AF-A0A6J8EBZ5-F1
#
_cell.length_a   1.000
_cell.length_b   1.000
_cell.length_c   1.000
_cell.angle_alpha   90.00
_cell.angle_beta   90.00
_cell.angle_gamma   90.00
#
_symmetry.space_group_name_H-M   'P 1'
#
loop_
_entity.id
_entity.type
_entity.pdbx_description
1 polymer ?
#
loop_
_entity_poly.entity_id
_entity_poly.type
_entity_poly.pdbx_seq_one_letter_code
_entity_poly.pdbx_strand_id
1 'polypeptide(L)'
;MQVFHTRWLSFDGSVSAICDNYSSLLSILSEDKGAKVQGILKSVSNYKFLHCSFFMSDILKDLSILCKAYQSSTIEYTVVHPLLSVTVDKINGHFENEDGFMFTKFLDDVPSDFNCEKFHFKGHDIRDSGKYRDEAKSACRNFVSNLLENLNRRFSFEGDSEVLSSMCNIFNPILNSNDCKDKFLKSAKQVVQHYSDCNLNDFENEEMLDQIVTFSHVVKSSCSHCSNSINDVCQVALKHKEVYPYVFKAAEKLLTVPVSSVECERGFSRQNIIKTKLRNRLSTDSLFHLMMISLEGPSSDLFDFNRAFKRWADKKNRRICTVFK
;
A
#
# COMPACT_ATOMS: atom_id res chain seq x y z
N MET A 1 12.93 11.86 -1.92
CA MET A 1 12.06 10.99 -2.75
C MET A 1 10.62 11.39 -2.44
N GLN A 2 9.92 12.05 -3.35
CA GLN A 2 8.53 12.48 -3.12
C GLN A 2 7.62 11.27 -3.33
N VAL A 3 6.95 10.84 -2.26
CA VAL A 3 5.92 9.81 -2.30
C VAL A 3 4.76 10.36 -3.11
N PHE A 4 4.55 9.86 -4.32
CA PHE A 4 3.33 10.14 -5.07
C PHE A 4 2.21 9.30 -4.44
N HIS A 5 1.29 9.95 -3.74
CA HIS A 5 0.16 9.31 -3.07
C HIS A 5 -0.82 8.71 -4.09
N THR A 6 -0.68 7.43 -4.40
CA THR A 6 -1.74 6.68 -5.07
C THR A 6 -2.74 6.23 -4.02
N ARG A 7 -3.77 7.05 -3.78
CA ARG A 7 -4.70 6.82 -2.66
C ARG A 7 -5.66 5.67 -2.95
N TRP A 8 -5.30 4.45 -2.56
CA TRP A 8 -6.22 3.30 -2.55
C TRP A 8 -7.48 3.59 -1.72
N LEU A 9 -7.37 4.42 -0.66
CA LEU A 9 -8.49 5.07 0.01
C LEU A 9 -8.21 6.57 0.12
N SER A 10 -9.00 7.39 -0.57
CA SER A 10 -8.88 8.86 -0.55
C SER A 10 -9.84 9.56 0.41
N PHE A 11 -10.66 8.78 1.14
CA PHE A 11 -11.77 9.32 1.92
C PHE A 11 -11.42 9.67 3.37
N ASP A 12 -10.35 9.12 3.94
CA ASP A 12 -9.86 9.43 5.29
C ASP A 12 -9.81 10.94 5.55
N GLY A 13 -8.98 11.66 4.78
CA GLY A 13 -8.86 13.12 4.92
C GLY A 13 -10.17 13.88 4.64
N SER A 14 -11.04 13.38 3.76
CA SER A 14 -12.32 14.02 3.45
C SER A 14 -13.32 13.86 4.61
N VAL A 15 -13.40 12.67 5.21
CA VAL A 15 -14.29 12.37 6.34
C VAL A 15 -13.80 13.08 7.59
N SER A 16 -12.50 13.06 7.89
CA SER A 16 -11.93 13.82 9.00
C SER A 16 -12.21 15.32 8.85
N ALA A 17 -12.03 15.89 7.66
CA ALA A 17 -12.33 17.29 7.40
C ALA A 17 -13.82 17.64 7.64
N ILE A 18 -14.75 16.74 7.32
CA ILE A 18 -16.18 16.91 7.62
C ILE A 18 -16.41 16.92 9.14
N CYS A 19 -15.83 15.96 9.87
CA CYS A 19 -15.98 15.84 11.32
C CYS A 19 -15.41 17.05 12.07
N ASP A 20 -14.23 17.53 11.64
CA ASP A 20 -13.52 18.65 12.25
C ASP A 20 -14.23 19.98 11.98
N ASN A 21 -14.68 20.20 10.74
CA ASN A 21 -15.26 21.47 10.30
C ASN A 21 -16.79 21.47 10.27
N TYR A 22 -17.44 20.50 10.93
CA TYR A 22 -18.89 20.28 10.84
C TYR A 22 -19.71 21.55 11.16
N SER A 23 -19.34 22.27 12.22
CA SER A 23 -20.05 23.49 12.64
C SER A 23 -19.98 24.58 11.57
N SER A 24 -18.78 24.85 11.04
CA SER A 24 -18.56 25.84 9.99
C SER A 24 -19.27 25.45 8.69
N LEU A 25 -19.24 24.17 8.33
CA LEU A 25 -19.94 23.64 7.15
C LEU A 25 -21.45 23.93 7.24
N LEU A 26 -22.06 23.63 8.38
CA LEU A 26 -23.48 23.89 8.62
C LEU A 26 -23.84 25.38 8.59
N SER A 27 -23.01 26.24 9.18
CA SER A 27 -23.25 27.69 9.16
C SER A 27 -23.30 28.22 7.73
N ILE A 28 -22.32 27.85 6.89
CA ILE A 28 -22.26 28.27 5.49
C ILE A 28 -23.46 27.71 4.70
N LEU A 29 -23.81 26.44 4.89
CA LEU A 29 -24.95 25.83 4.20
C LEU A 29 -26.30 26.43 4.65
N SER A 30 -26.39 26.98 5.86
CA SER A 30 -27.62 27.57 6.41
C SER A 30 -27.89 28.99 5.88
N GLU A 31 -26.84 29.71 5.50
CA GLU A 31 -26.91 31.05 4.90
C GLU A 31 -27.49 31.03 3.49
N ASP A 32 -27.13 30.03 2.67
CA ASP A 32 -27.58 29.92 1.28
C ASP A 32 -28.98 29.28 1.16
N LYS A 33 -29.94 30.05 0.66
CA LYS A 33 -31.35 29.63 0.47
C LYS A 33 -31.61 28.89 -0.85
N GLY A 34 -30.59 28.62 -1.65
CA GLY A 34 -30.69 27.87 -2.89
C GLY A 34 -31.19 26.44 -2.65
N ALA A 35 -32.13 25.98 -3.47
CA ALA A 35 -32.77 24.66 -3.30
C ALA A 35 -31.77 23.49 -3.24
N LYS A 36 -30.67 23.56 -4.03
CA LYS A 36 -29.60 22.56 -4.00
C LYS A 36 -28.87 22.53 -2.65
N VAL A 37 -28.52 23.70 -2.11
CA VAL A 37 -27.80 23.82 -0.84
C VAL A 37 -28.68 23.39 0.33
N GLN A 38 -29.95 23.76 0.31
CA GLN A 38 -30.93 23.29 1.30
C GLN A 38 -31.12 21.77 1.27
N GLY A 39 -31.04 21.15 0.08
CA GLY A 39 -31.01 19.69 -0.06
C GLY A 39 -29.81 19.05 0.63
N ILE A 40 -28.61 19.61 0.43
CA ILE A 40 -27.37 19.15 1.07
C ILE A 40 -27.44 19.35 2.58
N LEU A 41 -27.85 20.54 3.04
CA LEU A 41 -28.04 20.86 4.45
C LEU A 41 -28.92 19.81 5.12
N LYS A 42 -30.07 19.48 4.51
CA LYS A 42 -30.94 18.42 4.98
C LYS A 42 -30.19 17.08 5.07
N SER A 43 -29.45 16.68 4.03
CA SER A 43 -28.72 15.39 4.04
C SER A 43 -27.63 15.29 5.12
N VAL A 44 -27.00 16.40 5.53
CA VAL A 44 -25.92 16.40 6.54
C VAL A 44 -26.40 16.73 7.96
N SER A 45 -27.59 17.32 8.11
CA SER A 45 -28.19 17.71 9.39
C SER A 45 -29.14 16.63 9.94
N ASN A 46 -28.62 15.43 10.14
CA ASN A 46 -29.35 14.34 10.79
C ASN A 46 -28.40 13.39 11.53
N TYR A 47 -28.94 12.69 12.53
CA TYR A 47 -28.20 11.74 13.36
C TYR A 47 -27.44 10.71 12.51
N LYS A 48 -28.10 10.11 11.51
CA LYS A 48 -27.51 9.06 10.67
C LYS A 48 -26.23 9.53 9.99
N PHE A 49 -26.26 10.71 9.39
CA PHE A 49 -25.07 11.27 8.73
C PHE A 49 -23.92 11.46 9.72
N LEU A 50 -24.19 12.05 10.89
CA LEU A 50 -23.16 12.29 11.91
C LEU A 50 -22.58 10.99 12.46
N HIS A 51 -23.46 10.08 12.88
CA HIS A 51 -23.08 8.78 13.43
C HIS A 51 -22.19 8.02 12.44
N CYS A 52 -22.61 7.90 11.18
CA CYS A 52 -21.78 7.26 10.14
C CYS A 52 -20.48 8.03 9.89
N SER A 53 -20.48 9.37 9.88
CA SER A 53 -19.27 10.14 9.59
C SER A 53 -18.21 9.99 10.68
N PHE A 54 -18.60 10.14 11.95
CA PHE A 54 -17.68 9.98 13.08
C PHE A 54 -17.20 8.52 13.22
N PHE A 55 -18.09 7.54 13.05
CA PHE A 55 -17.71 6.12 13.01
C PHE A 55 -16.70 5.84 11.90
N MET A 56 -17.00 6.28 10.67
CA MET A 56 -16.11 6.11 9.52
C MET A 56 -14.78 6.82 9.69
N SER A 57 -14.72 7.93 10.45
CA SER A 57 -13.46 8.63 10.69
C SER A 57 -12.44 7.75 11.39
N ASP A 58 -12.85 6.91 12.34
CA ASP A 58 -11.93 6.00 13.04
C ASP A 58 -11.55 4.83 12.13
N ILE A 59 -12.53 4.18 11.46
CA ILE A 59 -12.26 3.05 10.56
C ILE A 59 -11.35 3.44 9.40
N LEU A 60 -11.61 4.59 8.76
CA LEU A 60 -10.82 5.06 7.61
C LEU A 60 -9.39 5.44 8.00
N LYS A 61 -9.16 5.86 9.24
CA LYS A 61 -7.82 6.18 9.75
C LYS A 61 -6.94 4.93 9.82
N ASP A 62 -7.45 3.83 10.38
CA ASP A 62 -6.69 2.57 10.42
C ASP A 62 -6.50 1.98 9.01
N LEU A 63 -7.52 2.04 8.15
CA LEU A 63 -7.38 1.64 6.75
C LEU A 63 -6.37 2.50 5.99
N SER A 64 -6.29 3.81 6.28
CA SER A 64 -5.33 4.74 5.68
C SER A 64 -3.90 4.36 6.04
N ILE A 65 -3.65 3.92 7.28
CA ILE A 65 -2.35 3.39 7.71
C ILE A 65 -2.01 2.11 6.94
N LEU A 66 -2.92 1.14 6.89
CA LEU A 66 -2.71 -0.11 6.15
C LEU A 66 -2.42 0.14 4.66
N CYS A 67 -3.22 1.01 4.02
CA CYS A 67 -3.04 1.36 2.61
C CYS A 67 -1.67 2.00 2.35
N LYS A 68 -1.23 2.92 3.21
CA LYS A 68 0.09 3.56 3.09
C LYS A 68 1.21 2.55 3.25
N ALA A 69 1.08 1.59 4.17
CA ALA A 69 2.06 0.51 4.31
C ALA A 69 2.14 -0.35 3.05
N TYR A 70 0.99 -0.74 2.48
CA TYR A 70 0.93 -1.55 1.25
C TYR A 70 1.40 -0.82 0.00
N GLN A 71 1.32 0.51 0.00
CA GLN A 71 1.87 1.38 -1.03
C GLN A 71 3.35 1.70 -0.82
N SER A 72 4.01 1.10 0.17
CA SER A 72 5.47 1.24 0.29
C SER A 72 6.15 0.53 -0.88
N SER A 73 7.18 1.16 -1.45
CA SER A 73 8.06 0.51 -2.44
C SER A 73 8.94 -0.57 -1.83
N THR A 74 8.99 -0.68 -0.50
CA THR A 74 9.83 -1.61 0.25
C THR A 74 9.02 -2.56 1.13
N ILE A 75 7.72 -2.75 0.83
CA ILE A 75 6.92 -3.72 1.59
C ILE A 75 7.41 -5.15 1.32
N GLU A 76 7.40 -5.98 2.36
CA GLU A 76 7.75 -7.40 2.29
C GLU A 76 6.53 -8.27 2.61
N TYR A 77 6.42 -9.46 2.00
CA TYR A 77 5.29 -10.36 2.26
C TYR A 77 5.20 -10.85 3.71
N THR A 78 6.29 -10.80 4.46
CA THR A 78 6.35 -11.16 5.88
C THR A 78 5.53 -10.22 6.76
N VAL A 79 5.34 -8.96 6.35
CA VAL A 79 4.63 -7.93 7.13
C VAL A 79 3.22 -7.66 6.64
N VAL A 80 2.87 -8.07 5.41
CA VAL A 80 1.52 -7.88 4.82
C VAL A 80 0.45 -8.42 5.76
N HIS A 81 0.50 -9.71 6.08
CA HIS A 81 -0.50 -10.36 6.92
C HIS A 81 -0.56 -9.89 8.37
N PRO A 82 0.58 -9.72 9.07
CA PRO A 82 0.57 -9.11 10.40
C PRO A 82 -0.08 -7.72 10.44
N LEU A 83 0.20 -6.86 9.45
CA LEU A 83 -0.42 -5.53 9.36
C LEU A 83 -1.92 -5.61 9.11
N LEU A 84 -2.35 -6.54 8.25
CA LEU A 84 -3.77 -6.79 8.01
C LEU A 84 -4.48 -7.23 9.29
N SER A 85 -3.94 -8.24 9.99
CA SER A 85 -4.53 -8.80 11.21
C SER A 85 -4.72 -7.71 12.26
N VAL A 86 -3.68 -6.93 12.54
CA VAL A 86 -3.76 -5.82 13.51
C VAL A 86 -4.82 -4.79 13.10
N THR A 87 -4.94 -4.50 11.80
CA THR A 87 -5.94 -3.56 11.29
C THR A 87 -7.36 -4.11 11.42
N VAL A 88 -7.56 -5.38 11.10
CA VAL A 88 -8.83 -6.09 11.25
C VAL A 88 -9.25 -6.13 12.72
N ASP A 89 -8.33 -6.46 13.62
CA ASP A 89 -8.59 -6.52 15.06
C ASP A 89 -9.02 -5.15 15.62
N LYS A 90 -8.37 -4.07 15.20
CA LYS A 90 -8.77 -2.71 15.55
C LYS A 90 -10.14 -2.33 15.01
N ILE A 91 -10.43 -2.63 13.74
CA ILE A 91 -11.73 -2.34 13.12
C ILE A 91 -12.85 -3.11 13.84
N ASN A 92 -12.60 -4.37 14.21
CA ASN A 92 -13.52 -5.15 15.04
C ASN A 92 -13.72 -4.51 16.41
N GLY A 93 -12.63 -4.11 17.08
CA GLY A 93 -12.70 -3.40 18.36
C GLY A 93 -13.56 -2.12 18.29
N HIS A 94 -13.33 -1.29 17.27
CA HIS A 94 -14.10 -0.07 17.02
C HIS A 94 -15.59 -0.35 16.79
N PHE A 95 -15.92 -1.49 16.17
CA PHE A 95 -17.30 -1.86 15.90
C PHE A 95 -18.01 -2.52 17.09
N GLU A 96 -17.33 -3.42 17.80
CA GLU A 96 -17.92 -4.19 18.91
C GLU A 96 -17.97 -3.40 20.22
N ASN A 97 -16.93 -2.61 20.50
CA ASN A 97 -16.76 -1.89 21.76
C ASN A 97 -17.08 -0.40 21.66
N GLU A 98 -17.33 0.12 20.45
CA GLU A 98 -17.51 1.55 20.18
C GLU A 98 -16.35 2.42 20.72
N ASP A 99 -15.13 1.87 20.70
CA ASP A 99 -13.91 2.46 21.30
C ASP A 99 -13.11 3.39 20.36
N GLY A 100 -13.69 3.72 19.20
CA GLY A 100 -13.13 4.67 18.26
C GLY A 100 -13.10 6.08 18.84
N PHE A 101 -11.93 6.71 18.90
CA PHE A 101 -11.74 8.00 19.58
C PHE A 101 -12.71 9.10 19.08
N MET A 102 -12.86 9.24 17.76
CA MET A 102 -13.74 10.27 17.19
C MET A 102 -15.21 9.93 17.42
N PHE A 103 -15.55 8.65 17.33
CA PHE A 103 -16.90 8.16 17.52
C PHE A 103 -17.37 8.24 18.97
N THR A 104 -16.56 7.81 19.94
CA THR A 104 -16.87 7.93 21.37
C THR A 104 -17.10 9.39 21.76
N LYS A 105 -16.22 10.31 21.32
CA LYS A 105 -16.39 11.75 21.56
C LYS A 105 -17.70 12.30 20.99
N PHE A 106 -18.12 11.81 19.83
CA PHE A 106 -19.42 12.16 19.27
C PHE A 106 -20.58 11.62 20.12
N LEU A 107 -20.50 10.37 20.59
CA LEU A 107 -21.54 9.78 21.43
C LEU A 107 -21.69 10.51 22.78
N ASP A 108 -20.58 10.99 23.36
CA ASP A 108 -20.60 11.78 24.61
C ASP A 108 -21.37 13.12 24.46
N ASP A 109 -21.31 13.72 23.27
CA ASP A 109 -21.95 14.99 22.95
C ASP A 109 -23.42 14.85 22.51
N VAL A 110 -23.95 13.62 22.40
CA VAL A 110 -25.29 13.34 21.85
C VAL A 110 -26.19 12.64 22.87
N PRO A 111 -27.48 12.98 22.96
CA PRO A 111 -28.40 12.31 23.87
C PRO A 111 -28.45 10.79 23.63
N SER A 112 -28.30 10.02 24.71
CA SER A 112 -28.36 8.54 24.68
C SER A 112 -29.73 8.04 24.23
N ASP A 113 -30.80 8.66 24.73
CA ASP A 113 -32.18 8.31 24.41
C ASP A 113 -32.81 9.25 23.38
N PHE A 114 -33.63 8.67 22.50
CA PHE A 114 -34.50 9.44 21.61
C PHE A 114 -35.74 9.91 22.39
N ASN A 115 -35.70 11.15 22.85
CA ASN A 115 -36.86 11.82 23.47
C ASN A 115 -37.36 13.04 22.67
N CYS A 116 -36.70 13.41 21.57
CA CYS A 116 -37.02 14.61 20.79
C CYS A 116 -36.66 14.43 19.31
N GLU A 117 -37.45 15.01 18.41
CA GLU A 117 -37.23 15.00 16.95
C GLU A 117 -35.94 15.71 16.51
N LYS A 118 -35.32 16.48 17.42
CA LYS A 118 -34.06 17.18 17.20
C LYS A 118 -33.21 17.23 18.46
N PHE A 119 -31.89 17.35 18.28
CA PHE A 119 -30.94 17.69 19.34
C PHE A 119 -30.00 18.78 18.86
N HIS A 120 -29.39 19.51 19.80
CA HIS A 120 -28.43 20.54 19.49
C HIS A 120 -27.01 19.96 19.48
N PHE A 121 -26.26 20.19 18.41
CA PHE A 121 -24.87 19.71 18.31
C PHE A 121 -24.01 20.72 17.56
N LYS A 122 -22.88 21.08 18.17
CA LYS A 122 -21.91 22.07 17.64
C LYS A 122 -22.56 23.38 17.12
N GLY A 123 -23.59 23.88 17.80
CA GLY A 123 -24.26 25.14 17.46
C GLY A 123 -25.47 25.03 16.52
N HIS A 124 -25.87 23.81 16.13
CA HIS A 124 -26.91 23.58 15.13
C HIS A 124 -27.95 22.54 15.56
N ASP A 125 -29.17 22.68 15.04
CA ASP A 125 -30.25 21.72 15.27
C ASP A 125 -30.14 20.52 14.32
N ILE A 126 -29.92 19.34 14.89
CA ILE A 126 -29.77 18.09 14.17
C ILE A 126 -31.03 17.27 14.29
N ARG A 127 -31.53 16.77 13.15
CA ARG A 127 -32.74 15.93 13.12
C ARG A 127 -32.42 14.53 13.61
N ASP A 128 -33.29 14.01 14.46
CA ASP A 128 -33.14 12.69 15.05
C ASP A 128 -34.47 11.92 15.02
N SER A 129 -34.37 10.61 14.92
CA SER A 129 -35.49 9.68 15.01
C SER A 129 -34.97 8.29 15.30
N GLY A 130 -35.77 7.45 15.95
CA GLY A 130 -35.44 6.03 16.11
C GLY A 130 -35.04 5.38 14.79
N LYS A 131 -35.78 5.70 13.71
CA LYS A 131 -35.44 5.28 12.34
C LYS A 131 -34.03 5.70 11.90
N TYR A 132 -33.62 6.95 12.12
CA TYR A 132 -32.26 7.39 11.76
C TYR A 132 -31.19 6.65 12.57
N ARG A 133 -31.44 6.42 13.86
CA ARG A 133 -30.49 5.69 14.73
C ARG A 133 -30.33 4.23 14.29
N ASP A 134 -31.43 3.54 14.02
CA ASP A 134 -31.41 2.15 13.54
C ASP A 134 -30.75 2.03 12.16
N GLU A 135 -31.09 2.93 11.24
CA GLU A 135 -30.46 2.98 9.92
C GLU A 135 -28.96 3.25 9.99
N ALA A 136 -28.50 4.09 10.94
CA ALA A 136 -27.08 4.39 11.12
C ALA A 136 -26.32 3.16 11.60
N LYS A 137 -26.83 2.49 12.64
CA LYS A 137 -26.25 1.25 13.17
C LYS A 137 -26.21 0.15 12.11
N SER A 138 -27.31 -0.03 11.36
CA SER A 138 -27.38 -1.00 10.27
C SER A 138 -26.39 -0.68 9.16
N ALA A 139 -26.27 0.58 8.75
CA ALA A 139 -25.32 0.99 7.73
C ALA A 139 -23.86 0.74 8.15
N CYS A 140 -23.48 1.09 9.39
CA CYS A 140 -22.14 0.87 9.91
C CYS A 140 -21.81 -0.63 10.01
N ARG A 141 -22.75 -1.44 10.53
CA ARG A 141 -22.61 -2.91 10.57
C ARG A 141 -22.40 -3.52 9.19
N ASN A 142 -23.24 -3.16 8.24
CA ASN A 142 -23.14 -3.68 6.87
C ASN A 142 -21.82 -3.24 6.23
N PHE A 143 -21.36 -2.01 6.48
CA PHE A 143 -20.08 -1.55 5.99
C PHE A 143 -18.92 -2.37 6.56
N VAL A 144 -18.85 -2.54 7.88
CA VAL A 144 -17.76 -3.29 8.54
C VAL A 144 -17.77 -4.75 8.10
N SER A 145 -18.93 -5.41 8.11
CA SER A 145 -19.04 -6.80 7.68
C SER A 145 -18.51 -7.01 6.26
N ASN A 146 -18.96 -6.18 5.31
CA ASN A 146 -18.51 -6.26 3.93
C ASN A 146 -17.02 -5.91 3.78
N LEU A 147 -16.54 -4.91 4.52
CA LEU A 147 -15.14 -4.49 4.51
C LEU A 147 -14.24 -5.64 4.95
N LEU A 148 -14.53 -6.25 6.10
CA LEU A 148 -13.73 -7.33 6.67
C LEU A 148 -13.77 -8.58 5.80
N GLU A 149 -14.95 -8.94 5.27
CA GLU A 149 -15.07 -10.05 4.32
C GLU A 149 -14.19 -9.81 3.08
N ASN A 150 -14.23 -8.61 2.49
CA ASN A 150 -13.44 -8.30 1.31
C ASN A 150 -11.94 -8.24 1.60
N LEU A 151 -11.53 -7.74 2.77
CA LEU A 151 -10.13 -7.72 3.19
C LEU A 151 -9.60 -9.16 3.33
N ASN A 152 -10.30 -10.01 4.08
CA ASN A 152 -9.90 -11.40 4.30
C ASN A 152 -9.91 -12.23 3.02
N ARG A 153 -10.91 -12.02 2.15
CA ARG A 153 -10.98 -12.71 0.85
C ARG A 153 -9.85 -12.29 -0.09
N ARG A 154 -9.48 -11.00 -0.10
CA ARG A 154 -8.47 -10.47 -1.03
C ARG A 154 -7.05 -10.78 -0.59
N PHE A 155 -6.83 -10.81 0.72
CA PHE A 155 -5.53 -11.05 1.33
C PHE A 155 -5.59 -12.33 2.15
N SER A 156 -6.01 -13.45 1.55
CA SER A 156 -5.92 -14.76 2.20
C SER A 156 -4.45 -15.12 2.40
N PHE A 157 -4.12 -15.75 3.54
CA PHE A 157 -2.73 -16.18 3.78
C PHE A 157 -2.38 -17.42 2.97
N GLU A 158 -3.35 -18.31 2.81
CA GLU A 158 -3.20 -19.56 2.10
C GLU A 158 -2.81 -19.35 0.62
N GLY A 159 -1.97 -20.25 0.11
CA GLY A 159 -1.48 -20.21 -1.27
C GLY A 159 -0.28 -19.30 -1.45
N ASP A 160 -0.34 -18.39 -2.43
CA ASP A 160 0.81 -17.59 -2.88
C ASP A 160 1.40 -16.73 -1.76
N SER A 161 0.58 -16.17 -0.88
CA SER A 161 1.06 -15.30 0.20
C SER A 161 1.90 -16.05 1.22
N GLU A 162 1.54 -17.29 1.56
CA GLU A 162 2.32 -18.14 2.47
C GLU A 162 3.65 -18.53 1.84
N VAL A 163 3.66 -18.88 0.55
CA VAL A 163 4.87 -19.22 -0.20
C VAL A 163 5.81 -18.02 -0.26
N LEU A 164 5.31 -16.84 -0.63
CA LEU A 164 6.11 -15.62 -0.75
C LEU A 164 6.64 -15.14 0.61
N SER A 165 5.84 -15.26 1.67
CA SER A 165 6.29 -15.01 3.05
C SER A 165 7.38 -16.00 3.47
N SER A 166 7.24 -17.28 3.12
CA SER A 166 8.25 -18.31 3.38
C SER A 166 9.54 -18.07 2.60
N MET A 167 9.45 -17.64 1.33
CA MET A 167 10.59 -17.23 0.52
C MET A 167 11.31 -16.03 1.14
N CYS A 168 10.57 -15.03 1.63
CA CYS A 168 11.19 -13.92 2.36
C CYS A 168 11.90 -14.41 3.64
N ASN A 169 11.27 -15.32 4.39
CA ASN A 169 11.80 -15.83 5.66
C ASN A 169 13.12 -16.60 5.51
N ILE A 170 13.33 -17.36 4.44
CA ILE A 170 14.60 -18.09 4.22
C ILE A 170 15.79 -17.14 3.97
N PHE A 171 15.52 -15.90 3.55
CA PHE A 171 16.52 -14.85 3.37
C PHE A 171 16.52 -13.83 4.51
N ASN A 172 15.66 -13.99 5.52
CA ASN A 172 15.57 -13.07 6.66
C ASN A 172 16.67 -13.39 7.69
N PRO A 173 17.64 -12.49 7.91
CA PRO A 173 18.76 -12.77 8.82
C PRO A 173 18.34 -12.88 10.28
N ILE A 174 17.21 -12.29 10.68
CA ILE A 174 16.68 -12.42 12.04
C ILE A 174 16.21 -13.85 12.29
N LEU A 175 15.52 -14.45 11.31
CA LEU A 175 15.03 -15.83 11.41
C LEU A 175 16.15 -16.86 11.31
N ASN A 176 17.28 -16.47 10.75
CA ASN A 176 18.50 -17.25 10.79
C ASN A 176 19.10 -17.31 12.21
N SER A 177 18.64 -16.58 13.21
CA SER A 177 19.14 -16.73 14.59
C SER A 177 18.74 -18.06 15.26
N ASN A 178 19.40 -18.43 16.36
CA ASN A 178 19.11 -19.68 17.08
C ASN A 178 17.69 -19.72 17.68
N ASP A 179 17.14 -18.55 18.05
CA ASP A 179 15.84 -18.44 18.73
C ASP A 179 14.64 -18.63 17.79
N CYS A 180 14.88 -18.61 16.46
CA CYS A 180 13.84 -18.67 15.43
C CYS A 180 13.96 -19.89 14.49
N LYS A 181 14.75 -20.90 14.87
CA LYS A 181 15.04 -22.07 14.02
C LYS A 181 13.80 -22.80 13.51
N ASP A 182 12.78 -22.98 14.34
CA ASP A 182 11.58 -23.72 13.95
C ASP A 182 10.80 -22.98 12.85
N LYS A 183 10.68 -21.65 12.97
CA LYS A 183 10.01 -20.80 11.97
C LYS A 183 10.79 -20.77 10.66
N PHE A 184 12.12 -20.69 10.73
CA PHE A 184 12.98 -20.79 9.55
C PHE A 184 12.81 -22.14 8.86
N LEU A 185 12.91 -23.25 9.60
CA LEU A 185 12.81 -24.60 9.04
C LEU A 185 11.42 -24.86 8.43
N LYS A 186 10.35 -24.40 9.07
CA LYS A 186 9.00 -24.44 8.50
C LYS A 186 8.93 -23.71 7.16
N SER A 187 9.49 -22.50 7.09
CA SER A 187 9.52 -21.70 5.86
C SER A 187 10.35 -22.37 4.77
N ALA A 188 11.50 -22.94 5.11
CA ALA A 188 12.35 -23.68 4.16
C ALA A 188 11.61 -24.89 3.57
N LYS A 189 10.95 -25.70 4.41
CA LYS A 189 10.13 -26.83 3.96
C LYS A 189 8.98 -26.40 3.06
N GLN A 190 8.31 -25.29 3.36
CA GLN A 190 7.24 -24.75 2.54
C GLN A 190 7.74 -24.36 1.14
N VAL A 191 8.90 -23.71 1.05
CA VAL A 191 9.51 -23.34 -0.24
C VAL A 191 9.89 -24.58 -1.04
N VAL A 192 10.50 -25.58 -0.41
CA VAL A 192 10.87 -26.85 -1.06
C VAL A 192 9.62 -27.57 -1.59
N GLN A 193 8.57 -27.65 -0.77
CA GLN A 193 7.30 -28.28 -1.16
C GLN A 193 6.68 -27.56 -2.37
N HIS A 194 6.64 -26.23 -2.36
CA HIS A 194 6.10 -25.45 -3.47
C HIS A 194 6.86 -25.71 -4.78
N TYR A 195 8.20 -25.76 -4.75
CA TYR A 195 8.96 -26.07 -5.95
C TYR A 195 8.71 -27.49 -6.46
N SER A 196 8.52 -28.44 -5.54
CA SER A 196 8.15 -29.82 -5.87
C SER A 196 6.78 -29.87 -6.56
N ASP A 197 5.78 -29.20 -6.00
CA ASP A 197 4.41 -29.18 -6.52
C ASP A 197 4.32 -28.53 -7.91
N CYS A 198 5.18 -27.54 -8.17
CA CYS A 198 5.24 -26.86 -9.47
C CYS A 198 6.15 -27.57 -10.50
N ASN A 199 6.74 -28.72 -10.18
CA ASN A 199 7.77 -29.39 -11.01
C ASN A 199 8.91 -28.44 -11.41
N LEU A 200 9.31 -27.54 -10.50
CA LEU A 200 10.41 -26.58 -10.68
C LEU A 200 11.73 -27.09 -10.08
N ASN A 201 11.72 -28.32 -9.58
CA ASN A 201 12.87 -28.97 -8.98
C ASN A 201 13.68 -29.70 -10.05
N ASP A 202 14.86 -29.16 -10.36
CA ASP A 202 15.88 -29.86 -11.15
C ASP A 202 16.64 -30.94 -10.33
N PHE A 203 16.23 -31.16 -9.08
CA PHE A 203 17.00 -31.89 -8.07
C PHE A 203 16.08 -32.42 -6.94
N GLU A 204 16.61 -33.21 -6.00
CA GLU A 204 15.83 -33.79 -4.89
C GLU A 204 15.46 -32.77 -3.80
N ASN A 205 14.30 -32.98 -3.15
CA ASN A 205 13.80 -32.10 -2.09
C ASN A 205 14.73 -32.02 -0.87
N GLU A 206 15.39 -33.13 -0.52
CA GLU A 206 16.32 -33.19 0.61
C GLU A 206 17.58 -32.37 0.36
N GLU A 207 18.13 -32.44 -0.86
CA GLU A 207 19.30 -31.66 -1.27
C GLU A 207 19.00 -30.15 -1.25
N MET A 208 17.81 -29.75 -1.73
CA MET A 208 17.37 -28.35 -1.68
C MET A 208 17.27 -27.84 -0.25
N LEU A 209 16.68 -28.64 0.64
CA LEU A 209 16.51 -28.28 2.05
C LEU A 209 17.87 -28.15 2.76
N ASP A 210 18.77 -29.12 2.56
CA ASP A 210 20.13 -29.06 3.11
C ASP A 210 20.88 -27.82 2.63
N GLN A 211 20.75 -27.49 1.35
CA GLN A 211 21.37 -26.30 0.78
C GLN A 211 20.88 -25.00 1.43
N ILE A 212 19.56 -24.85 1.63
CA ILE A 212 18.96 -23.70 2.32
C ILE A 212 19.49 -23.60 3.75
N VAL A 213 19.55 -24.72 4.48
CA VAL A 213 20.02 -24.76 5.87
C VAL A 213 21.51 -24.40 5.96
N THR A 214 22.34 -25.02 5.12
CA THR A 214 23.79 -24.77 5.09
C THR A 214 24.09 -23.33 4.68
N PHE A 215 23.37 -22.77 3.70
CA PHE A 215 23.49 -21.36 3.35
C PHE A 215 23.15 -20.43 4.52
N SER A 216 22.11 -20.74 5.30
CA SER A 216 21.76 -19.94 6.49
C SER A 216 22.92 -19.87 7.50
N HIS A 217 23.72 -20.94 7.62
CA HIS A 217 24.89 -20.97 8.49
C HIS A 217 26.02 -20.09 7.94
N VAL A 218 26.22 -20.07 6.62
CA VAL A 218 27.17 -19.17 5.96
C VAL A 218 26.78 -17.70 6.14
N VAL A 219 25.49 -17.38 6.00
CA VAL A 219 24.98 -16.04 6.25
C VAL A 219 25.25 -15.64 7.70
N LYS A 220 24.97 -16.51 8.67
CA LYS A 220 25.27 -16.25 10.10
C LYS A 220 26.76 -16.00 10.36
N SER A 221 27.65 -16.81 9.79
CA SER A 221 29.09 -16.70 10.03
C SER A 221 29.71 -15.49 9.33
N SER A 222 29.19 -15.12 8.15
CA SER A 222 29.73 -14.02 7.34
C SER A 222 29.11 -12.66 7.69
N CYS A 223 27.94 -12.64 8.34
CA CYS A 223 27.16 -11.43 8.60
C CYS A 223 27.03 -11.08 10.09
N SER A 224 27.93 -11.55 10.94
CA SER A 224 27.86 -11.41 12.40
C SER A 224 27.87 -9.95 12.91
N HIS A 225 28.14 -8.95 12.06
CA HIS A 225 28.31 -7.54 12.43
C HIS A 225 27.54 -6.52 11.59
N CYS A 226 26.57 -6.92 10.75
CA CYS A 226 25.81 -5.97 9.93
C CYS A 226 24.32 -6.29 9.88
N SER A 227 23.48 -5.26 10.08
CA SER A 227 22.04 -5.27 9.85
C SER A 227 21.74 -5.48 8.37
N ASN A 228 21.85 -6.73 7.92
CA ASN A 228 21.60 -7.06 6.52
C ASN A 228 20.10 -7.16 6.29
N SER A 229 19.62 -6.55 5.21
CA SER A 229 18.26 -6.71 4.72
C SER A 229 18.09 -8.06 4.02
N ILE A 230 16.85 -8.46 3.75
CA ILE A 230 16.56 -9.61 2.86
C ILE A 230 17.29 -9.45 1.52
N ASN A 231 17.31 -8.23 0.97
CA ASN A 231 18.00 -7.94 -0.29
C ASN A 231 19.50 -8.24 -0.18
N ASP A 232 20.17 -7.80 0.88
CA ASP A 232 21.60 -8.05 1.08
C ASP A 232 21.92 -9.56 1.13
N VAL A 233 21.08 -10.33 1.83
CA VAL A 233 21.22 -11.80 1.88
C VAL A 233 20.97 -12.42 0.50
N CYS A 234 19.98 -11.93 -0.26
CA CYS A 234 19.79 -12.35 -1.64
C CYS A 234 21.00 -12.01 -2.53
N GLN A 235 21.65 -10.84 -2.36
CA GLN A 235 22.86 -10.50 -3.10
C GLN A 235 24.02 -11.46 -2.78
N VAL A 236 24.13 -11.92 -1.54
CA VAL A 236 25.10 -12.98 -1.16
C VAL A 236 24.77 -14.27 -1.90
N ALA A 237 23.50 -14.70 -1.90
CA ALA A 237 23.08 -15.89 -2.66
C ALA A 237 23.43 -15.78 -4.15
N LEU A 238 23.25 -14.61 -4.76
CA LEU A 238 23.59 -14.37 -6.17
C LEU A 238 25.09 -14.57 -6.47
N LYS A 239 25.97 -14.22 -5.52
CA LYS A 239 27.43 -14.39 -5.66
C LYS A 239 27.89 -15.84 -5.51
N HIS A 240 27.11 -16.69 -4.83
CA HIS A 240 27.47 -18.08 -4.53
C HIS A 240 26.69 -19.11 -5.37
N LYS A 241 26.27 -18.75 -6.58
CA LYS A 241 25.46 -19.61 -7.46
C LYS A 241 26.03 -21.02 -7.73
N GLU A 242 27.35 -21.16 -7.78
CA GLU A 242 28.02 -22.44 -8.04
C GLU A 242 27.98 -23.38 -6.81
N VAL A 243 27.94 -22.81 -5.61
CA VAL A 243 27.90 -23.55 -4.34
C VAL A 243 26.46 -23.79 -3.89
N TYR A 244 25.59 -22.81 -4.13
CA TYR A 244 24.19 -22.81 -3.69
C TYR A 244 23.21 -22.52 -4.85
N PRO A 245 23.12 -23.37 -5.88
CA PRO A 245 22.27 -23.15 -7.06
C PRO A 245 20.77 -22.98 -6.79
N TYR A 246 20.18 -23.65 -5.79
CA TYR A 246 18.76 -23.45 -5.45
C TYR A 246 18.53 -22.16 -4.70
N VAL A 247 19.41 -21.86 -3.74
CA VAL A 247 19.32 -20.61 -2.99
C VAL A 247 19.48 -19.43 -3.96
N PHE A 248 20.38 -19.55 -4.94
CA PHE A 248 20.48 -18.62 -6.07
C PHE A 248 19.15 -18.46 -6.82
N LYS A 249 18.54 -19.56 -7.29
CA LYS A 249 17.25 -19.52 -8.03
C LYS A 249 16.12 -18.92 -7.18
N ALA A 250 16.08 -19.24 -5.89
CA ALA A 250 15.09 -18.70 -4.96
C ALA A 250 15.29 -17.19 -4.75
N ALA A 251 16.54 -16.73 -4.63
CA ALA A 251 16.87 -15.31 -4.51
C ALA A 251 16.52 -14.54 -5.80
N GLU A 252 16.85 -15.10 -6.97
CA GLU A 252 16.53 -14.51 -8.26
C GLU A 252 15.01 -14.33 -8.44
N LYS A 253 14.23 -15.38 -8.12
CA LYS A 253 12.77 -15.27 -8.16
C LYS A 253 12.26 -14.25 -7.15
N LEU A 254 12.72 -14.28 -5.90
CA LEU A 254 12.25 -13.34 -4.88
C LEU A 254 12.50 -11.88 -5.28
N LEU A 255 13.68 -11.57 -5.81
CA LEU A 255 14.06 -10.22 -6.24
C LEU A 255 13.31 -9.75 -7.50
N THR A 256 12.67 -10.66 -8.23
CA THR A 256 11.91 -10.34 -9.46
C THR A 256 10.39 -10.35 -9.25
N VAL A 257 9.90 -10.81 -8.09
CA VAL A 257 8.48 -10.76 -7.75
C VAL A 257 8.04 -9.29 -7.62
N PRO A 258 7.02 -8.85 -8.36
CA PRO A 258 6.47 -7.51 -8.20
C PRO A 258 5.68 -7.45 -6.89
N VAL A 259 6.25 -6.79 -5.87
CA VAL A 259 5.60 -6.67 -4.56
C VAL A 259 4.62 -5.49 -4.50
N SER A 260 4.78 -4.50 -5.38
CA SER A 260 3.99 -3.27 -5.35
C SER A 260 3.73 -2.68 -6.74
N SER A 261 2.56 -2.08 -6.94
CA SER A 261 2.21 -1.34 -8.16
C SER A 261 2.85 0.04 -8.24
N VAL A 262 3.57 0.47 -7.19
CA VAL A 262 4.17 1.81 -7.08
C VAL A 262 5.07 2.15 -8.27
N GLU A 263 5.92 1.22 -8.72
CA GLU A 263 6.79 1.47 -9.88
C GLU A 263 5.98 1.57 -11.18
N CYS A 264 4.93 0.76 -11.34
CA CYS A 264 4.02 0.86 -12.49
C CYS A 264 3.31 2.23 -12.52
N GLU A 265 2.83 2.71 -11.38
CA GLU A 265 2.16 3.99 -11.22
C GLU A 265 3.11 5.17 -11.42
N ARG A 266 4.35 5.06 -10.94
CA ARG A 266 5.44 5.99 -11.25
C ARG A 266 5.69 6.05 -12.76
N GLY A 267 5.69 4.90 -13.43
CA GLY A 267 5.76 4.78 -14.88
C GLY A 267 4.61 5.51 -15.59
N PHE A 268 3.36 5.29 -15.18
CA PHE A 268 2.19 5.98 -15.74
C PHE A 268 2.22 7.50 -15.49
N SER A 269 2.66 7.93 -14.31
CA SER A 269 2.84 9.35 -13.99
C SER A 269 3.84 10.01 -14.93
N ARG A 270 5.01 9.38 -15.15
CA ARG A 270 6.00 9.85 -16.12
C ARG A 270 5.46 9.84 -17.55
N GLN A 271 4.71 8.80 -17.91
CA GLN A 271 4.05 8.72 -19.20
C GLN A 271 3.10 9.91 -19.43
N ASN A 272 2.30 10.30 -18.43
CA ASN A 272 1.37 11.44 -18.53
C ASN A 272 2.09 12.79 -18.64
N ILE A 273 3.26 12.95 -18.02
CA ILE A 273 4.10 14.14 -18.20
C ILE A 273 4.64 14.21 -19.64
N ILE A 274 5.06 13.07 -20.19
CA ILE A 274 5.60 12.99 -21.55
C ILE A 274 4.49 13.16 -22.60
N LYS A 275 3.35 12.49 -22.41
CA LYS A 275 2.17 12.52 -23.29
C LYS A 275 1.16 13.53 -22.81
N THR A 276 1.34 14.77 -23.27
CA THR A 276 0.35 15.83 -23.03
C THR A 276 -0.74 15.82 -24.11
N LYS A 277 -1.81 16.60 -23.89
CA LYS A 277 -2.89 16.78 -24.89
C LYS A 277 -2.36 17.24 -26.26
N LEU A 278 -1.30 18.04 -26.28
CA LEU A 278 -0.65 18.52 -27.51
C LEU A 278 0.41 17.54 -28.07
N ARG A 279 0.92 16.62 -27.24
CA ARG A 279 1.98 15.66 -27.58
C ARG A 279 1.51 14.21 -27.39
N ASN A 280 0.37 13.86 -27.97
CA ASN A 280 -0.23 12.53 -27.79
C ASN A 280 0.07 11.53 -28.93
N ARG A 281 0.66 11.98 -30.06
CA ARG A 281 0.99 11.18 -31.25
C ARG A 281 2.43 10.64 -31.29
N LEU A 282 2.98 10.28 -30.14
CA LEU A 282 4.31 9.64 -30.09
C LEU A 282 4.22 8.17 -30.54
N SER A 283 5.19 7.70 -31.33
CA SER A 283 5.34 6.28 -31.59
C SER A 283 5.69 5.54 -30.30
N THR A 284 5.40 4.23 -30.25
CA THR A 284 5.74 3.37 -29.10
C THR A 284 7.23 3.46 -28.77
N ASP A 285 8.10 3.39 -29.78
CA ASP A 285 9.55 3.50 -29.58
C ASP A 285 9.96 4.86 -29.02
N SER A 286 9.39 5.96 -29.55
CA SER A 286 9.73 7.31 -29.07
C SER A 286 9.31 7.48 -27.62
N LEU A 287 8.11 6.99 -27.29
CA LEU A 287 7.60 7.03 -25.92
C LEU A 287 8.48 6.20 -24.98
N PHE A 288 8.82 4.97 -25.37
CA PHE A 288 9.70 4.09 -24.61
C PHE A 288 11.04 4.77 -24.29
N HIS A 289 11.74 5.30 -25.30
CA HIS A 289 13.02 5.98 -25.08
C HIS A 289 12.89 7.22 -24.17
N LEU A 290 11.83 8.02 -24.33
CA LEU A 290 11.58 9.18 -23.47
C LEU A 290 11.29 8.77 -22.03
N MET A 291 10.53 7.68 -21.83
CA MET A 291 10.27 7.13 -20.51
C MET A 291 11.56 6.63 -19.86
N MET A 292 12.40 5.87 -20.59
CA MET A 292 13.68 5.39 -20.09
C MET A 292 14.61 6.55 -19.69
N ILE A 293 14.73 7.58 -20.52
CA ILE A 293 15.50 8.79 -20.18
C ILE A 293 14.92 9.47 -18.93
N SER A 294 13.59 9.55 -18.81
CA SER A 294 12.95 10.22 -17.68
C SER A 294 12.99 9.43 -16.37
N LEU A 295 13.07 8.09 -16.42
CA LEU A 295 13.05 7.21 -15.26
C LEU A 295 14.46 6.89 -14.75
N GLU A 296 15.36 6.57 -15.68
CA GLU A 296 16.70 6.02 -15.41
C GLU A 296 17.84 6.92 -15.91
N GLY A 297 17.53 7.99 -16.66
CA GLY A 297 18.53 8.91 -17.16
C GLY A 297 19.19 9.72 -16.04
N PRO A 298 20.46 10.12 -16.23
CA PRO A 298 21.13 11.01 -15.29
C PRO A 298 20.41 12.37 -15.24
N SER A 299 20.63 13.13 -14.17
CA SER A 299 20.18 14.53 -14.11
C SER A 299 20.79 15.32 -15.28
N SER A 300 20.15 16.43 -15.65
CA SER A 300 20.65 17.33 -16.70
C SER A 300 22.10 17.73 -16.46
N ASP A 301 22.49 17.94 -15.21
CA ASP A 301 23.81 18.43 -14.83
C ASP A 301 24.90 17.37 -14.98
N LEU A 302 24.52 16.09 -14.94
CA LEU A 302 25.42 14.95 -15.12
C LEU A 302 25.37 14.39 -16.55
N PHE A 303 24.45 14.88 -17.39
CA PHE A 303 24.30 14.40 -18.75
C PHE A 303 25.29 15.10 -19.71
N ASP A 304 26.09 14.30 -20.41
CA ASP A 304 27.05 14.80 -21.39
C ASP A 304 26.35 15.17 -22.72
N PHE A 305 25.84 16.40 -22.78
CA PHE A 305 25.21 16.96 -23.97
C PHE A 305 26.17 17.05 -25.17
N ASN A 306 27.47 17.23 -24.94
CA ASN A 306 28.46 17.31 -26.03
C ASN A 306 28.61 15.96 -26.73
N ARG A 307 28.69 14.88 -25.96
CA ARG A 307 28.71 13.52 -26.50
C ARG A 307 27.42 13.17 -27.22
N ALA A 308 26.27 13.55 -26.65
CA ALA A 308 24.97 13.35 -27.29
C ALA A 308 24.87 14.11 -28.62
N PHE A 309 25.30 15.37 -28.63
CA PHE A 309 25.33 16.22 -29.81
C PHE A 309 26.23 15.63 -30.90
N LYS A 310 27.46 15.22 -30.56
CA LYS A 310 28.39 14.58 -31.50
C LYS A 310 27.77 13.34 -32.15
N ARG A 311 27.21 12.44 -31.34
CA ARG A 311 26.50 11.25 -31.86
C ARG A 311 25.30 11.60 -32.73
N TRP A 312 24.55 12.63 -32.36
CA TRP A 312 23.42 13.10 -33.16
C TRP A 312 23.91 13.65 -34.50
N ALA A 313 24.93 14.51 -34.50
CA ALA A 313 25.55 15.10 -35.68
C ALA A 313 26.09 14.04 -36.63
N ASP A 314 26.85 13.07 -36.13
CA ASP A 314 27.49 12.03 -36.94
C ASP A 314 26.48 11.09 -37.64
N LYS A 315 25.25 10.95 -37.10
CA LYS A 315 24.26 10.00 -37.63
C LYS A 315 23.75 10.32 -39.04
N LYS A 316 23.77 11.58 -39.48
CA LYS A 316 23.32 12.06 -40.81
C LYS A 316 23.98 13.40 -41.08
N ASN A 317 24.26 13.68 -42.35
CA ASN A 317 24.82 14.97 -42.76
C ASN A 317 23.79 16.09 -42.49
N ARG A 318 24.00 16.87 -41.42
CA ARG A 318 23.09 17.92 -40.95
C ARG A 318 23.81 19.26 -40.99
N ARG A 319 23.09 20.32 -41.37
CA ARG A 319 23.60 21.69 -41.27
C ARG A 319 23.55 22.11 -39.81
N ILE A 320 24.71 22.14 -39.17
CA ILE A 320 24.87 22.60 -37.79
C ILE A 320 25.15 24.10 -37.85
N CYS A 321 24.20 24.92 -37.43
CA CYS A 321 24.45 26.33 -37.19
C CYS A 321 25.11 26.48 -35.82
N THR A 322 26.42 26.71 -35.79
CA THR A 322 27.14 27.17 -34.60
C THR A 322 26.80 28.64 -34.36
N VAL A 323 25.64 28.92 -33.78
CA VAL A 323 25.31 30.27 -33.29
C VAL A 323 25.32 30.20 -31.77
N PHE A 324 26.48 30.44 -31.17
CA PHE A 324 26.66 31.08 -29.86
C PHE A 324 28.14 31.50 -29.77
N LYS A 325 28.38 32.80 -29.86
CA LYS A 325 29.62 33.46 -29.43
C LYS A 325 29.35 34.12 -28.10
#